data_AF-A0A374TD85-F1
#
_entry.id   AF-A0A374TD85-F1
#
_cell.length_a   1.000
_cell.length_b   1.000
_cell.length_c   1.000
_cell.angle_alpha   90.00
_cell.angle_beta   90.00
_cell.angle_gamma   90.00
#
_symmetry.space_group_name_H-M   'P 1'
#
loop_
_entity.id
_entity.type
_entity.pdbx_description
1 polymer ?
#
loop_
_entity_poly.entity_id
_entity_poly.type
_entity_poly.pdbx_seq_one_letter_code
_entity_poly.pdbx_strand_id
1 'polypeptide(L)'
;MVLMSVAVKAISWSYFYDGLWSEWSPRYFARASGNWHDFVIYNANGGSVHNYLFRITIDNPETLPDKKQRKVMFKNKQWLEFTGTIEYYICDDYPTAYDIFKKNWQWIEYNYSDTRPVIKVKKIVTIKISPTKGDKIGTYNLWWENVGFGFSFD
;
A
#
# COMPACT_ATOMS: atom_id res chain seq x y z
N MET A 1 23.30 -0.32 -4.23
CA MET A 1 22.22 -0.05 -3.26
C MET A 1 21.62 1.30 -3.60
N VAL A 2 20.46 1.36 -4.26
CA VAL A 2 19.77 2.64 -4.49
C VAL A 2 18.87 2.87 -3.28
N LEU A 3 19.31 3.74 -2.37
CA LEU A 3 18.44 4.34 -1.35
C LEU A 3 17.44 5.23 -2.10
N MET A 4 16.29 4.68 -2.44
CA MET A 4 15.14 5.52 -2.72
C MET A 4 14.42 5.73 -1.40
N SER A 5 14.67 6.86 -0.74
CA SER A 5 13.68 7.38 0.18
C SER A 5 12.45 7.74 -0.65
N VAL A 6 11.30 7.21 -0.26
CA VAL A 6 10.02 7.80 -0.62
C VAL A 6 9.93 9.06 0.22
N ALA A 7 10.41 10.18 -0.35
CA ALA A 7 9.99 11.50 0.09
C ALA A 7 8.46 11.56 0.08
N VAL A 8 7.87 12.46 0.87
CA VAL A 8 6.42 12.71 0.91
C VAL A 8 5.88 12.88 -0.52
N LYS A 9 5.21 11.84 -1.04
CA LYS A 9 4.63 11.84 -2.40
C LYS A 9 3.12 11.74 -2.33
N ALA A 10 2.45 12.47 -3.22
CA ALA A 10 1.05 12.24 -3.49
C ALA A 10 0.87 10.81 -4.04
N ILE A 11 -0.29 10.23 -3.80
CA ILE A 11 -0.60 8.89 -4.28
C ILE A 11 -1.93 8.88 -5.01
N SER A 12 -2.02 8.00 -6.00
CA SER A 12 -3.27 7.53 -6.57
C SER A 12 -3.48 6.09 -6.09
N TRP A 13 -4.73 5.70 -5.86
CA TRP A 13 -5.04 4.31 -5.52
C TRP A 13 -6.29 3.78 -6.20
N SER A 14 -6.39 2.45 -6.17
CA SER A 14 -7.55 1.64 -6.52
C SER A 14 -7.69 0.53 -5.47
N TYR A 15 -8.90 0.04 -5.24
CA TYR A 15 -9.14 -1.10 -4.35
C TYR A 15 -9.84 -2.22 -5.12
N PHE A 16 -9.50 -3.46 -4.79
CA PHE A 16 -10.10 -4.67 -5.29
C PHE A 16 -11.02 -5.25 -4.25
N TYR A 17 -12.27 -5.44 -4.65
CA TYR A 17 -13.32 -6.02 -3.83
C TYR A 17 -14.28 -6.79 -4.74
N ASP A 18 -14.70 -7.97 -4.30
CA ASP A 18 -15.69 -8.81 -4.99
C ASP A 18 -15.40 -9.05 -6.48
N GLY A 19 -14.15 -9.35 -6.81
CA GLY A 19 -13.73 -9.67 -8.17
C GLY A 19 -13.43 -8.47 -9.07
N LEU A 20 -13.63 -7.23 -8.59
CA LEU A 20 -13.48 -6.02 -9.40
C LEU A 20 -12.52 -5.02 -8.75
N TRP A 21 -11.71 -4.38 -9.59
CA TRP A 21 -10.95 -3.20 -9.21
C TRP A 21 -11.82 -1.95 -9.37
N SER A 22 -11.76 -1.04 -8.40
CA SER A 22 -12.30 0.30 -8.52
C SER A 22 -11.52 1.10 -9.56
N GLU A 23 -12.08 2.22 -10.01
CA GLU A 23 -11.30 3.21 -10.75
C GLU A 23 -10.11 3.72 -9.92
N TRP A 24 -9.05 4.15 -10.63
CA TRP A 24 -7.92 4.84 -10.02
C TRP A 24 -8.33 6.27 -9.68
N SER A 25 -8.19 6.64 -8.41
CA SER A 25 -8.48 7.99 -7.94
C SER A 25 -7.21 8.61 -7.40
N PRO A 26 -6.81 9.80 -7.89
CA PRO A 26 -5.81 10.62 -7.22
C PRO A 26 -6.27 10.95 -5.81
N ARG A 27 -5.34 10.92 -4.85
CA ARG A 27 -5.61 11.18 -3.44
C ARG A 27 -4.73 12.32 -2.99
N TYR A 28 -5.20 13.52 -3.31
CA TYR A 28 -4.54 14.78 -2.97
C TYR A 28 -4.32 14.97 -1.47
N PHE A 29 -5.04 14.22 -0.65
CA PHE A 29 -4.91 14.17 0.80
C PHE A 29 -4.17 12.93 1.31
N ALA A 30 -3.54 12.11 0.49
CA ALA A 30 -2.75 10.98 0.99
C ALA A 30 -1.28 11.18 0.66
N ARG A 31 -0.42 10.76 1.59
CA ARG A 31 1.03 10.91 1.48
C ARG A 31 1.72 9.63 1.90
N ALA A 32 2.76 9.24 1.19
CA ALA A 32 3.61 8.13 1.61
C ALA A 32 4.96 8.64 2.09
N SER A 33 5.51 8.01 3.13
CA SER A 33 6.86 8.26 3.64
C SER A 33 7.56 6.93 3.95
N GLY A 34 8.87 6.86 3.69
CA GLY A 34 9.68 5.68 3.97
C GLY A 34 10.66 5.40 2.84
N ASN A 35 10.81 4.14 2.48
CA ASN A 35 11.58 3.69 1.32
C ASN A 35 10.74 2.66 0.53
N TRP A 36 11.31 2.05 -0.51
CA TRP A 36 10.55 1.15 -1.37
C TRP A 36 10.11 -0.18 -0.71
N HIS A 37 10.76 -0.60 0.38
CA HIS A 37 10.48 -1.87 1.07
C HIS A 37 9.88 -1.71 2.48
N ASP A 38 9.93 -0.51 3.07
CA ASP A 38 9.25 -0.17 4.34
C ASP A 38 8.75 1.26 4.22
N PHE A 39 7.44 1.41 4.16
CA PHE A 39 6.79 2.71 4.00
C PHE A 39 5.44 2.75 4.69
N VAL A 40 5.04 3.97 5.00
CA VAL A 40 3.79 4.30 5.68
C VAL A 40 3.00 5.25 4.81
N ILE A 41 1.71 4.96 4.65
CA ILE A 41 0.74 5.79 3.96
C ILE A 41 -0.10 6.52 5.02
N TYR A 42 -0.10 7.84 4.96
CA TYR A 42 -0.79 8.75 5.86
C TYR A 42 -1.91 9.48 5.12
N ASN A 43 -2.91 9.90 5.88
CA ASN A 43 -3.83 10.95 5.46
C ASN A 43 -3.17 12.33 5.69
N ALA A 44 -3.53 13.35 4.92
CA ALA A 44 -2.78 14.60 4.79
C ALA A 44 -2.79 15.43 6.06
N ASN A 45 -3.76 15.18 6.93
CA ASN A 45 -3.91 15.86 8.21
C ASN A 45 -3.36 15.02 9.38
N GLY A 46 -2.92 13.78 9.13
CA GLY A 46 -2.48 12.82 10.15
C GLY A 46 -0.97 12.54 10.04
N GLY A 47 -0.17 13.27 10.83
CA GLY A 47 1.30 13.15 10.83
C GLY A 47 1.90 12.46 12.06
N SER A 48 1.08 11.88 12.93
CA SER A 48 1.60 11.15 14.10
C SER A 48 2.12 9.78 13.68
N VAL A 49 3.21 9.33 14.29
CA VAL A 49 3.82 7.99 14.07
C VAL A 49 2.87 6.83 14.35
N HIS A 50 1.76 7.10 15.05
CA HIS A 50 0.71 6.13 15.33
C HIS A 50 -0.55 6.33 14.49
N ASN A 51 -0.70 7.45 13.77
CA ASN A 51 -1.91 7.75 13.01
C ASN A 51 -1.66 7.67 11.51
N TYR A 52 -1.74 6.46 10.96
CA TYR A 52 -1.54 6.15 9.54
C TYR A 52 -2.67 5.27 9.00
N LEU A 53 -2.78 5.22 7.68
CA LEU A 53 -3.73 4.38 6.96
C LEU A 53 -3.19 2.96 6.83
N PHE A 54 -1.97 2.86 6.31
CA PHE A 54 -1.24 1.60 6.17
C PHE A 54 0.22 1.78 6.51
N ARG A 55 0.83 0.74 7.10
CA ARG A 55 2.27 0.51 7.02
C ARG A 55 2.51 -0.79 6.28
N ILE A 56 3.41 -0.76 5.31
CA ILE A 56 3.74 -1.89 4.45
C ILE A 56 5.23 -2.17 4.59
N THR A 57 5.57 -3.45 4.76
CA THR A 57 6.94 -3.94 4.77
C THR A 57 7.07 -5.10 3.79
N ILE A 58 8.09 -5.10 2.94
CA ILE A 58 8.42 -6.15 1.97
C ILE A 58 9.52 -7.03 2.56
N ASP A 59 9.33 -8.35 2.51
CA ASP A 59 10.33 -9.32 2.95
C ASP A 59 11.44 -9.52 1.91
N ASN A 60 12.67 -9.77 2.38
CA ASN A 60 13.87 -10.04 1.55
C ASN A 60 14.08 -9.02 0.42
N PRO A 61 14.11 -7.71 0.71
CA PRO A 61 14.18 -6.67 -0.30
C PRO A 61 15.47 -6.67 -1.14
N GLU A 62 16.55 -7.29 -0.66
CA GLU A 62 17.79 -7.49 -1.40
C GLU A 62 17.60 -8.28 -2.70
N THR A 63 16.47 -8.99 -2.85
CA THR A 63 16.09 -9.70 -4.08
C THR A 63 15.63 -8.78 -5.21
N LEU A 64 15.59 -7.45 -5.00
CA LEU A 64 15.22 -6.49 -6.04
C LEU A 64 16.16 -6.60 -7.26
N PRO A 65 15.62 -6.90 -8.47
CA PRO A 65 16.46 -7.07 -9.64
C PRO A 65 17.19 -5.79 -10.04
N ASP A 66 18.38 -5.93 -10.61
CA ASP A 66 19.19 -4.82 -11.08
C ASP A 66 18.57 -4.10 -12.29
N LYS A 67 19.19 -2.99 -12.73
CA LYS A 67 18.68 -2.18 -13.84
C LYS A 67 18.57 -2.95 -15.17
N LYS A 68 19.47 -3.91 -15.43
CA LYS A 68 19.42 -4.74 -16.65
C LYS A 68 18.28 -5.74 -16.56
N GLN A 69 18.12 -6.40 -15.41
CA GLN A 69 17.05 -7.35 -15.14
C GLN A 69 15.67 -6.67 -15.20
N ARG A 70 15.50 -5.51 -14.55
CA ARG A 70 14.25 -4.71 -14.63
C ARG A 70 13.88 -4.34 -16.06
N LYS A 71 14.86 -4.02 -16.92
CA LYS A 71 14.62 -3.73 -18.34
C LYS A 71 14.08 -4.95 -19.10
N VAL A 72 14.59 -6.15 -18.80
CA VAL A 72 14.09 -7.40 -19.39
C VAL A 72 12.68 -7.69 -18.89
N MET A 73 12.44 -7.57 -17.58
CA MET A 73 11.11 -7.77 -16.98
C MET A 73 10.07 -6.80 -17.55
N PHE A 74 10.44 -5.52 -17.74
CA PHE A 74 9.59 -4.54 -18.41
C PHE A 74 9.22 -4.93 -19.83
N LYS A 75 10.18 -5.40 -20.64
CA LYS A 75 9.90 -5.90 -21.99
C LYS A 75 8.97 -7.12 -21.98
N ASN A 76 9.14 -7.98 -20.98
CA ASN A 76 8.37 -9.22 -20.84
C ASN A 76 7.06 -9.03 -20.06
N LYS A 77 6.74 -7.81 -19.62
CA LYS A 77 5.59 -7.50 -18.75
C LYS A 77 5.54 -8.35 -17.47
N GLN A 78 6.72 -8.75 -16.97
CA GLN A 78 6.85 -9.59 -15.79
C GLN A 78 6.73 -8.74 -14.53
N TRP A 79 5.76 -9.06 -13.68
CA TRP A 79 5.60 -8.42 -12.37
C TRP A 79 6.66 -8.94 -11.40
N LEU A 80 7.11 -8.06 -10.52
CA LEU A 80 7.83 -8.47 -9.33
C LEU A 80 6.82 -8.94 -8.31
N GLU A 81 7.09 -10.07 -7.65
CA GLU A 81 6.21 -10.63 -6.63
C GLU A 81 7.01 -10.82 -5.35
N PHE A 82 6.46 -10.36 -4.23
CA PHE A 82 7.03 -10.45 -2.91
C PHE A 82 5.97 -10.84 -1.89
N THR A 83 6.42 -11.34 -0.75
CA THR A 83 5.64 -11.39 0.48
C THR A 83 6.03 -10.24 1.39
N GLY A 84 5.18 -9.96 2.36
CA GLY A 84 5.46 -8.93 3.35
C GLY A 84 4.37 -8.85 4.39
N THR A 85 4.34 -7.72 5.09
CA THR A 85 3.31 -7.41 6.07
C THR A 85 2.61 -6.10 5.76
N ILE A 86 1.31 -6.05 6.03
CA ILE A 86 0.50 -4.84 6.05
C ILE A 86 -0.07 -4.63 7.46
N GLU A 87 0.07 -3.42 7.98
CA GLU A 87 -0.52 -2.98 9.24
C GLU A 87 -1.56 -1.91 8.98
N TYR A 88 -2.74 -2.05 9.59
CA TYR A 88 -3.88 -1.14 9.47
C TYR A 88 -4.77 -1.23 10.70
N TYR A 89 -5.84 -0.45 10.70
CA TYR A 89 -6.77 -0.34 11.82
C TYR A 89 -8.14 -0.93 11.47
N ILE A 90 -8.76 -1.58 12.45
CA ILE A 90 -10.13 -2.11 12.40
C ILE A 90 -10.92 -1.60 13.60
N CYS A 91 -12.25 -1.68 13.54
CA CYS A 91 -13.15 -1.43 14.67
C CYS A 91 -14.28 -2.46 14.70
N ASP A 92 -15.19 -2.32 15.65
CA ASP A 92 -16.37 -3.18 15.82
C ASP A 92 -17.29 -3.22 14.59
N ASP A 93 -17.53 -2.08 13.95
CA ASP A 93 -18.35 -2.00 12.72
C ASP A 93 -17.64 -2.59 11.48
N TYR A 94 -16.31 -2.62 11.51
CA TYR A 94 -15.47 -3.04 10.40
C TYR A 94 -14.35 -3.97 10.90
N PRO A 95 -14.69 -5.21 11.30
CA PRO A 95 -13.75 -6.10 11.98
C PRO A 95 -12.68 -6.69 11.05
N THR A 96 -12.87 -6.59 9.73
CA THR A 96 -11.94 -7.10 8.71
C THR A 96 -11.68 -6.07 7.61
N ALA A 97 -10.62 -6.26 6.82
CA ALA A 97 -10.39 -5.40 5.65
C ALA A 97 -11.52 -5.53 4.62
N TYR A 98 -12.14 -6.71 4.50
CA TYR A 98 -13.28 -6.94 3.63
C TYR A 98 -14.47 -6.04 4.01
N ASP A 99 -14.76 -5.91 5.31
CA ASP A 99 -15.84 -5.05 5.81
C ASP A 99 -15.59 -3.57 5.55
N ILE A 100 -14.33 -3.12 5.67
CA ILE A 100 -13.91 -1.76 5.33
C ILE A 100 -14.21 -1.45 3.86
N PHE A 101 -13.83 -2.36 2.95
CA PHE A 101 -13.92 -2.10 1.51
C PHE A 101 -15.36 -2.19 1.01
N LYS A 102 -16.17 -3.08 1.59
CA LYS A 102 -17.59 -3.23 1.29
C LYS A 102 -18.40 -1.94 1.44
N LYS A 103 -18.01 -1.07 2.38
CA LYS A 103 -18.75 0.16 2.73
C LYS A 103 -18.25 1.41 2.01
N ASN A 104 -17.69 1.21 0.81
CA ASN A 104 -17.13 2.26 -0.06
C ASN A 104 -15.87 2.93 0.52
N TRP A 105 -15.02 2.13 1.18
CA TRP A 105 -13.75 2.53 1.78
C TRP A 105 -13.85 3.73 2.73
N GLN A 106 -14.02 3.46 4.01
CA GLN A 106 -13.84 4.47 5.05
C GLN A 106 -12.47 4.35 5.70
N TRP A 107 -11.87 5.49 5.99
CA TRP A 107 -10.54 5.61 6.58
C TRP A 107 -10.58 5.24 8.05
N ILE A 108 -10.17 4.04 8.42
CA ILE A 108 -9.94 3.74 9.82
C ILE A 108 -8.51 4.14 10.16
N GLU A 109 -8.43 5.21 10.93
CA GLU A 109 -7.20 5.71 11.53
C GLU A 109 -7.23 5.46 13.04
N TYR A 110 -6.09 5.59 13.71
CA TYR A 110 -6.03 5.45 15.17
C TYR A 110 -6.99 6.41 15.88
N ASN A 111 -7.15 7.63 15.38
CA ASN A 111 -8.07 8.64 15.90
C ASN A 111 -9.47 8.58 15.25
N TYR A 112 -9.90 7.43 14.71
CA TYR A 112 -11.23 7.28 14.11
C TYR A 112 -12.33 7.37 15.17
N SER A 113 -12.65 8.63 15.55
CA SER A 113 -13.53 9.09 16.62
C SER A 113 -13.13 8.66 18.04
N ASP A 114 -13.02 9.64 18.95
CA ASP A 114 -12.81 9.45 20.40
C ASP A 114 -13.88 8.59 21.11
N THR A 115 -14.86 8.06 20.37
CA THR A 115 -16.01 7.33 20.88
C THR A 115 -15.92 5.82 20.69
N ARG A 116 -14.87 5.29 20.02
CA ARG A 116 -14.80 3.86 19.69
C ARG A 116 -13.40 3.26 19.83
N PRO A 117 -13.28 2.00 20.29
CA PRO A 117 -12.01 1.31 20.33
C PRO A 117 -11.58 0.92 18.91
N VAL A 118 -10.42 1.41 18.50
CA VAL A 118 -9.76 1.03 17.25
C VAL A 118 -8.62 0.06 17.58
N ILE A 119 -8.54 -1.04 16.84
CA ILE A 119 -7.49 -2.06 17.02
C ILE A 119 -6.57 -2.03 15.82
N LYS A 120 -5.27 -1.95 16.07
CA LYS A 120 -4.25 -2.16 15.04
C LYS A 120 -4.06 -3.64 14.79
N VAL A 121 -4.11 -4.04 13.53
CA VAL A 121 -3.86 -5.41 13.08
C VAL A 121 -2.67 -5.46 12.13
N LYS A 122 -2.01 -6.61 12.08
CA LYS A 122 -0.92 -6.92 11.17
C LYS A 122 -1.24 -8.20 10.42
N LYS A 123 -1.10 -8.19 9.09
CA LYS A 123 -1.43 -9.32 8.23
C LYS A 123 -0.30 -9.60 7.25
N ILE A 124 -0.17 -10.86 6.85
CA ILE A 124 0.66 -11.24 5.71
C ILE A 124 -0.02 -10.74 4.44
N VAL A 125 0.76 -10.18 3.52
CA VAL A 125 0.28 -9.60 2.28
C VAL A 125 1.12 -10.10 1.11
N THR A 126 0.46 -10.39 -0.01
CA THR A 126 1.13 -10.59 -1.30
C THR A 126 1.29 -9.23 -1.97
N ILE A 127 2.51 -8.92 -2.40
CA ILE A 127 2.87 -7.62 -2.95
C ILE A 127 3.35 -7.85 -4.39
N LYS A 128 2.66 -7.28 -5.36
CA LYS A 128 3.13 -7.27 -6.75
C LYS A 128 3.47 -5.85 -7.19
N ILE A 129 4.65 -5.67 -7.75
CA ILE A 129 5.11 -4.38 -8.25
C ILE A 129 5.16 -4.45 -9.77
N SER A 130 4.43 -3.57 -10.42
CA SER A 130 4.41 -3.48 -11.88
C SER A 130 5.80 -3.12 -12.41
N PRO A 131 6.22 -3.71 -13.54
CA PRO A 131 7.51 -3.39 -14.10
C PRO A 131 7.48 -2.01 -14.75
N THR A 132 8.57 -1.27 -14.57
CA THR A 132 8.73 0.10 -15.09
C THR A 132 9.97 0.22 -15.96
N LYS A 133 9.99 1.26 -16.79
CA LYS A 133 11.19 1.64 -17.52
C LYS A 133 12.12 2.43 -16.60
N GLY A 134 13.36 1.96 -16.43
CA GLY A 134 14.42 2.68 -15.71
C GLY A 134 14.48 2.35 -14.22
N ASP A 135 14.66 3.39 -13.40
CA ASP A 135 14.90 3.27 -11.95
C ASP A 135 13.67 3.67 -11.10
N LYS A 136 12.54 3.98 -11.75
CA LYS A 136 11.27 4.26 -11.07
C LYS A 136 10.70 2.96 -10.49
N ILE A 137 10.05 3.01 -9.34
CA ILE A 137 9.21 1.90 -8.88
C ILE A 137 7.81 2.08 -9.44
N GLY A 138 7.21 0.98 -9.91
CA GLY A 138 5.88 0.98 -10.50
C GLY A 138 4.77 1.04 -9.45
N THR A 139 3.55 0.87 -9.95
CA THR A 139 2.37 0.60 -9.14
C THR A 139 2.58 -0.64 -8.29
N TYR A 140 2.22 -0.54 -7.02
CA TYR A 140 2.14 -1.64 -6.08
C TYR A 140 0.70 -2.13 -6.05
N ASN A 141 0.52 -3.44 -6.10
CA ASN A 141 -0.74 -4.09 -5.79
C ASN A 141 -0.52 -5.02 -4.61
N LEU A 142 -1.34 -4.86 -3.58
CA LEU A 142 -1.30 -5.59 -2.33
C LEU A 142 -2.53 -6.49 -2.27
N TRP A 143 -2.40 -7.71 -1.75
CA TRP A 143 -3.55 -8.61 -1.52
C TRP A 143 -3.46 -9.27 -0.15
N TRP A 144 -4.55 -9.17 0.61
CA TRP A 144 -4.75 -9.81 1.90
C TRP A 144 -6.25 -9.98 2.14
N GLU A 145 -6.68 -10.97 2.91
CA GLU A 145 -8.10 -11.15 3.33
C GLU A 145 -9.14 -11.04 2.19
N ASN A 146 -8.83 -11.59 1.01
CA ASN A 146 -9.68 -11.53 -0.19
C ASN A 146 -9.99 -10.13 -0.72
N VAL A 147 -9.24 -9.11 -0.28
CA VAL A 147 -9.26 -7.77 -0.83
C VAL A 147 -7.90 -7.43 -1.45
N GLY A 148 -7.85 -6.34 -2.23
CA GLY A 148 -6.59 -5.83 -2.73
C GLY A 148 -6.51 -4.32 -2.77
N PHE A 149 -5.31 -3.78 -2.63
CA PHE A 149 -5.06 -2.34 -2.64
C PHE A 149 -3.95 -2.03 -3.61
N GLY A 150 -4.29 -1.30 -4.67
CA GLY A 150 -3.37 -0.82 -5.68
C GLY A 150 -3.02 0.62 -5.39
N PHE A 151 -1.74 0.99 -5.36
CA PHE A 151 -1.35 2.39 -5.27
C PHE A 151 -0.09 2.69 -6.10
N SER A 152 0.01 3.94 -6.56
CA SER A 152 1.20 4.48 -7.21
C SER A 152 1.59 5.80 -6.58
N PHE A 153 2.89 6.07 -6.54
CA PHE A 153 3.38 7.40 -6.21
C PHE A 153 3.25 8.29 -7.45
N ASP A 154 2.57 9.42 -7.31
CA ASP A 154 2.50 10.45 -8.35
C ASP A 154 3.82 11.25 -8.43
#